data_AF-A0A374WIH0-F1
#
_entry.id   AF-A0A374WIH0-F1
#
_cell.length_a   1.000
_cell.length_b   1.000
_cell.length_c   1.000
_cell.angle_alpha   90.00
_cell.angle_beta   90.00
_cell.angle_gamma   90.00
#
_symmetry.space_group_name_H-M   'P 1'
#
loop_
_entity.id
_entity.type
_entity.pdbx_description
1 polymer ?
#
loop_
_entity_poly.entity_id
_entity_poly.type
_entity_poly.pdbx_seq_one_letter_code
_entity_poly.pdbx_strand_id
1 'polypeptide(L)'
;MNKRVITYNQVIGFHSYPDAPPSCIYLSARHRHVFVIRCKFEVSHNNREIEIYTMQKKLESTLQNEFGSPCEFGSYSCEDIAQWLLNRFSSMNEVEVLEDDFGGAAIQR
;
A
#
# COMPACT_ATOMS: atom_id res chain seq x y z
N MET A 1 -8.68 25.10 -4.90
CA MET A 1 -7.57 24.25 -5.38
C MET A 1 -7.43 23.11 -4.39
N ASN A 2 -7.50 21.87 -4.86
CA ASN A 2 -7.33 20.69 -4.00
C ASN A 2 -5.84 20.57 -3.63
N LYS A 3 -5.54 20.39 -2.36
CA LYS A 3 -4.18 20.27 -1.84
C LYS A 3 -4.03 18.88 -1.23
N ARG A 4 -2.88 18.25 -1.47
CA ARG A 4 -2.60 16.91 -0.99
C ARG A 4 -1.17 16.81 -0.48
N VAL A 5 -0.99 16.04 0.58
CA VAL A 5 0.31 15.50 0.98
C VAL A 5 0.48 14.13 0.36
N ILE A 6 1.67 13.86 -0.17
CA ILE A 6 2.01 12.59 -0.82
C ILE A 6 3.07 11.89 0.02
N THR A 7 2.90 10.60 0.25
CA THR A 7 3.91 9.75 0.85
C THR A 7 4.34 8.66 -0.13
N TYR A 8 5.58 8.21 0.03
CA TYR A 8 6.15 7.07 -0.66
C TYR A 8 6.73 6.12 0.38
N ASN A 9 6.32 4.85 0.35
CA ASN A 9 6.82 3.83 1.25
C ASN A 9 7.23 2.60 0.43
N GLN A 10 8.30 1.94 0.86
CA GLN A 10 8.66 0.60 0.40
C GLN A 10 8.59 -0.36 1.57
N VAL A 11 7.87 -1.46 1.41
CA VAL A 11 7.82 -2.54 2.40
C VAL A 11 8.13 -3.86 1.72
N ILE A 12 8.99 -4.67 2.34
CA ILE A 12 9.20 -6.05 1.89
C ILE A 12 7.99 -6.85 2.36
N GLY A 13 7.35 -7.57 1.44
CA GLY A 13 6.23 -8.43 1.77
C GLY A 13 6.22 -9.74 1.00
N PHE A 14 5.41 -10.67 1.48
CA PHE A 14 5.12 -11.93 0.85
C PHE A 14 3.62 -12.12 0.70
N HIS A 15 3.21 -12.67 -0.44
CA HIS A 15 1.83 -13.04 -0.70
C HIS A 15 1.75 -14.21 -1.67
N SER A 16 0.55 -14.63 -2.00
CA SER A 16 0.27 -15.56 -3.08
C SER A 16 -1.09 -15.26 -3.71
N TYR A 17 -1.31 -15.77 -4.92
CA TYR A 17 -2.62 -15.87 -5.55
C TYR A 17 -3.05 -17.35 -5.55
N PRO A 18 -3.67 -17.87 -4.47
CA PRO A 18 -3.87 -19.32 -4.29
C PRO A 18 -4.60 -19.99 -5.45
N ASP A 19 -5.57 -19.29 -6.06
CA ASP A 19 -6.40 -19.78 -7.15
C ASP A 19 -5.87 -19.36 -8.54
N ALA A 20 -4.56 -19.10 -8.66
CA ALA A 20 -3.96 -18.67 -9.92
C ALA A 20 -4.25 -19.67 -11.06
N PRO A 21 -4.69 -19.19 -12.24
CA PRO A 21 -4.93 -20.06 -13.38
C PRO A 21 -3.63 -20.69 -13.91
N PRO A 22 -3.72 -21.77 -14.72
CA PRO A 22 -2.53 -22.48 -15.22
C PRO A 22 -1.48 -21.60 -15.90
N SER A 23 -1.88 -20.51 -16.55
CA SER A 23 -0.96 -19.56 -17.22
C SER A 23 -0.03 -18.82 -16.27
N CYS A 24 -0.40 -18.67 -14.99
CA CYS A 24 0.39 -18.00 -13.97
C CYS A 24 0.41 -18.76 -12.64
N ILE A 25 0.31 -20.10 -12.69
CA ILE A 25 0.22 -20.96 -11.50
C ILE A 25 1.39 -20.79 -10.53
N TYR A 26 2.55 -20.31 -11.01
CA TYR A 26 3.70 -19.97 -10.16
C TYR A 26 3.38 -18.90 -9.11
N LEU A 27 2.35 -18.07 -9.31
CA LEU A 27 1.87 -17.08 -8.34
C LEU A 27 1.09 -17.71 -7.19
N SER A 28 0.64 -18.96 -7.30
CA SER A 28 -0.09 -19.65 -6.22
C SER A 28 0.77 -19.97 -5.01
N ALA A 29 2.08 -20.12 -5.21
CA ALA A 29 3.02 -20.30 -4.12
C ALA A 29 3.34 -18.95 -3.47
N ARG A 30 3.66 -18.97 -2.16
CA ARG A 30 4.12 -17.79 -1.44
C ARG A 30 5.40 -17.23 -2.09
N HIS A 31 5.36 -15.98 -2.52
CA HIS A 31 6.47 -15.31 -3.17
C HIS A 31 6.63 -13.88 -2.63
N ARG A 32 7.78 -13.26 -2.93
CA ARG A 32 8.24 -12.02 -2.32
C ARG A 32 8.17 -10.87 -3.31
N HIS A 33 7.72 -9.70 -2.85
CA HIS A 33 7.87 -8.41 -3.54
C HIS A 33 8.41 -7.31 -2.61
N VAL A 34 8.95 -6.27 -3.22
CA VAL A 34 9.02 -4.95 -2.59
C VAL A 34 7.76 -4.20 -2.98
N PHE A 35 6.82 -4.08 -2.05
CA PHE A 35 5.60 -3.31 -2.28
C PHE A 35 5.91 -1.81 -2.18
N VAL A 36 5.72 -1.11 -3.28
CA VAL A 36 5.84 0.36 -3.37
C VAL A 36 4.45 0.95 -3.17
N ILE A 37 4.31 1.78 -2.15
CA ILE A 37 3.03 2.33 -1.72
C ILE A 37 3.10 3.85 -1.80
N ARG A 38 2.26 4.45 -2.65
CA ARG A 38 2.16 5.90 -2.84
C ARG A 38 0.78 6.37 -2.41
N CYS A 39 0.72 7.07 -1.29
CA CYS A 39 -0.56 7.55 -0.73
C CYS A 39 -0.71 9.05 -0.97
N LYS A 40 -1.96 9.49 -1.19
CA LYS A 40 -2.34 10.90 -1.22
C LYS A 40 -3.35 11.16 -0.11
N PHE A 41 -3.07 12.19 0.68
CA PHE A 41 -3.90 12.64 1.79
C PHE A 41 -4.37 14.06 1.53
N GLU A 42 -5.66 14.32 1.65
CA GLU A 42 -6.19 15.69 1.50
C GLU A 42 -5.82 16.56 2.69
N VAL A 43 -5.51 17.84 2.40
CA VAL A 43 -5.19 18.85 3.41
C VAL A 43 -5.90 20.16 3.09
N SER A 44 -6.27 20.91 4.12
CA SER A 44 -6.96 22.19 4.00
C SER A 44 -5.99 23.37 3.74
N HIS A 45 -4.77 23.29 4.27
CA HIS A 45 -3.80 24.39 4.21
C HIS A 45 -2.36 23.96 3.88
N ASN A 46 -1.51 24.95 3.52
CA ASN A 46 -0.13 24.70 3.05
C ASN A 46 0.88 24.57 4.21
N ASN A 47 0.46 24.81 5.46
CA ASN A 47 1.34 24.81 6.62
C ASN A 47 1.42 23.44 7.32
N ARG A 48 2.04 22.45 6.66
CA ARG A 48 2.37 21.13 7.24
C ARG A 48 1.24 20.49 8.07
N GLU A 49 0.01 20.51 7.53
CA GLU A 49 -1.13 19.86 8.19
C GLU A 49 -0.87 18.37 8.44
N ILE A 50 -0.17 17.72 7.49
CA ILE A 50 0.44 16.41 7.64
C ILE A 50 1.94 16.57 7.40
N GLU A 51 2.76 16.17 8.36
CA GLU A 51 4.21 16.06 8.21
C GLU A 51 4.56 14.72 7.54
N ILE A 52 5.31 14.78 6.44
CA ILE A 52 5.51 13.66 5.50
C ILE A 52 6.23 12.49 6.18
N TYR A 53 7.32 12.75 6.90
CA TYR A 53 8.12 11.69 7.51
C TYR A 53 7.35 10.95 8.60
N THR A 54 6.62 11.69 9.43
CA THR A 54 5.75 11.16 10.47
C THR A 54 4.65 10.28 9.87
N MET A 55 4.04 10.71 8.75
CA MET A 55 3.03 9.91 8.06
C MET A 55 3.64 8.65 7.42
N GLN A 56 4.83 8.74 6.82
CA GLN A 56 5.55 7.57 6.31
C GLN A 56 5.83 6.54 7.41
N LYS A 57 6.29 6.99 8.59
CA LYS A 57 6.53 6.12 9.76
C LYS A 57 5.23 5.52 10.30
N LYS A 58 4.14 6.29 10.29
CA LYS A 58 2.82 5.80 10.68
C LYS A 58 2.32 4.72 9.71
N LEU A 59 2.46 4.92 8.40
CA LEU A 59 2.10 3.92 7.38
C LEU A 59 2.92 2.63 7.55
N GLU A 60 4.25 2.76 7.66
CA GLU A 60 5.17 1.63 7.85
C GLU A 60 4.81 0.82 9.10
N SER A 61 4.68 1.48 10.26
CA SER A 61 4.32 0.81 11.52
C SER A 61 2.91 0.21 11.49
N THR A 62 1.95 0.85 10.82
CA THR A 62 0.59 0.31 10.68
C THR A 62 0.57 -0.98 9.88
N LEU A 63 1.32 -1.04 8.77
CA LEU A 63 1.48 -2.25 7.97
C LEU A 63 2.22 -3.34 8.75
N GLN A 64 3.32 -2.98 9.42
CA GLN A 64 4.11 -3.94 10.19
C GLN A 64 3.38 -4.51 11.40
N ASN A 65 2.53 -3.71 12.05
CA ASN A 65 1.72 -4.18 13.17
C ASN A 65 0.60 -5.12 12.73
N GLU A 66 0.05 -4.92 11.53
CA GLU A 66 -1.02 -5.77 11.00
C GLU A 66 -0.47 -7.06 10.37
N PHE A 67 0.56 -6.92 9.53
CA PHE A 67 1.05 -7.98 8.65
C PHE A 67 2.43 -8.52 9.05
N GLY A 68 3.09 -7.95 10.05
CA GLY A 68 4.45 -8.34 10.44
C GLY A 68 5.57 -7.63 9.67
N SER A 69 6.82 -8.00 9.98
CA SER A 69 8.02 -7.46 9.35
C SER A 69 9.03 -8.59 9.08
N PRO A 70 9.19 -9.06 7.82
CA PRO A 70 8.52 -8.60 6.60
C PRO A 70 7.00 -8.85 6.63
N CYS A 71 6.24 -8.08 5.84
CA CYS A 71 4.78 -8.19 5.83
C CYS A 71 4.32 -9.51 5.17
N GLU A 72 3.46 -10.27 5.84
CA GLU A 72 2.76 -11.43 5.29
C GLU A 72 1.35 -11.01 4.86
N PHE A 73 1.20 -10.65 3.59
CA PHE A 73 -0.07 -10.21 3.02
C PHE A 73 -1.00 -11.37 2.64
N GLY A 74 -0.55 -12.62 2.75
CA GLY A 74 -1.38 -13.79 2.51
C GLY A 74 -1.89 -13.83 1.07
N SER A 75 -3.21 -13.83 0.88
CA SER A 75 -3.83 -13.80 -0.45
C SER A 75 -4.16 -12.40 -0.97
N TYR A 76 -3.70 -11.34 -0.30
CA TYR A 76 -4.04 -9.97 -0.70
C TYR A 76 -3.32 -9.60 -1.99
N SER A 77 -4.10 -9.13 -2.97
CA SER A 77 -3.63 -8.45 -4.17
C SER A 77 -3.20 -7.00 -3.88
N CYS A 78 -2.61 -6.32 -4.86
CA CYS A 78 -2.35 -4.88 -4.77
C CYS A 78 -3.64 -4.08 -4.51
N GLU A 79 -4.76 -4.49 -5.11
CA GLU A 79 -6.10 -3.94 -4.92
C GLU A 79 -6.58 -4.11 -3.48
N ASP A 80 -6.39 -5.29 -2.88
CA ASP A 80 -6.79 -5.56 -1.50
C ASP A 80 -5.97 -4.71 -0.52
N ILE A 81 -4.65 -4.61 -0.73
CA ILE A 81 -3.77 -3.77 0.11
C ILE A 81 -4.17 -2.29 -0.03
N ALA A 82 -4.41 -1.82 -1.24
CA ALA A 82 -4.87 -0.46 -1.52
C ALA A 82 -6.21 -0.18 -0.80
N GLN A 83 -7.18 -1.08 -0.93
CA GLN A 83 -8.49 -0.94 -0.30
C GLN A 83 -8.41 -0.96 1.22
N TRP A 84 -7.55 -1.82 1.79
CA TRP A 84 -7.28 -1.89 3.21
C TRP A 84 -6.67 -0.58 3.75
N LEU A 85 -5.66 -0.04 3.06
CA LEU A 85 -5.02 1.23 3.41
C LEU A 85 -6.01 2.39 3.36
N LEU A 86 -6.80 2.49 2.29
CA LEU A 86 -7.85 3.49 2.20
C LEU A 86 -8.78 3.38 3.41
N ASN A 87 -9.30 2.19 3.71
CA ASN A 87 -10.23 1.97 4.82
C ASN A 87 -9.63 2.29 6.19
N ARG A 88 -8.32 2.10 6.35
CA ARG A 88 -7.61 2.37 7.60
C ARG A 88 -7.33 3.87 7.82
N PHE A 89 -7.13 4.65 6.75
CA PHE A 89 -6.79 6.07 6.83
C PHE A 89 -7.90 6.92 6.21
N SER A 90 -8.78 7.49 7.04
CA SER A 90 -9.91 8.30 6.58
C SER A 90 -9.51 9.56 5.82
N SER A 91 -8.34 10.15 6.12
CA SER A 91 -7.80 11.31 5.40
C SER A 91 -7.11 10.94 4.08
N MET A 92 -6.95 9.64 3.77
CA MET A 92 -6.39 9.17 2.52
C MET A 92 -7.49 9.14 1.46
N ASN A 93 -7.23 9.86 0.36
CA ASN A 93 -8.17 9.98 -0.76
C ASN A 93 -7.79 9.08 -1.94
N GLU A 94 -6.52 8.70 -2.04
CA GLU A 94 -6.00 7.87 -3.12
C GLU A 94 -4.77 7.10 -2.65
N VAL A 95 -4.62 5.87 -3.13
CA VAL A 95 -3.43 5.06 -2.92
C VAL A 95 -3.10 4.26 -4.16
N GLU A 96 -1.81 4.17 -4.45
CA GLU A 96 -1.24 3.28 -5.44
C GLU A 96 -0.35 2.26 -4.71
N VAL A 97 -0.50 0.98 -5.04
CA VAL A 97 0.31 -0.12 -4.53
C VAL A 97 0.89 -0.86 -5.74
N LEU A 98 2.21 -0.97 -5.81
CA LEU A 98 2.93 -1.66 -6.89
C LEU A 98 3.81 -2.76 -6.34
N GLU A 99 3.90 -3.87 -7.04
CA GLU A 99 4.90 -4.92 -6.87
C GLU A 99 6.18 -4.54 -7.61
N ASP A 100 7.27 -4.44 -6.86
CA ASP A 100 8.63 -4.17 -7.35
C ASP A 100 8.79 -2.89 -8.20
N ASP A 101 7.92 -1.89 -7.96
CA ASP A 101 7.83 -0.63 -8.72
C ASP A 101 7.41 -0.78 -10.20
N PHE A 102 6.92 -1.96 -10.59
CA PHE A 102 6.52 -2.24 -11.98
C PHE A 102 5.00 -2.17 -12.19
N GLY A 103 4.26 -3.10 -11.58
CA GLY A 103 2.82 -3.28 -11.81
C GLY A 103 2.04 -3.35 -10.51
N GLY A 104 0.76 -2.98 -10.54
CA GLY A 104 -0.10 -3.04 -9.37
C GLY A 104 -1.42 -2.30 -9.58
N ALA A 105 -1.95 -1.70 -8.52
CA ALA A 105 -3.27 -1.11 -8.49
C ALA A 105 -3.28 0.31 -7.91
N ALA A 106 -4.22 1.13 -8.39
CA ALA A 106 -4.52 2.44 -7.81
C ALA A 106 -6.02 2.54 -7.51
N ILE A 107 -6.36 2.98 -6.31
CA ILE A 107 -7.75 3.18 -5.87
C ILE A 107 -7.90 4.62 -5.36
N GLN A 108 -8.97 5.29 -5.80
CA GLN A 108 -9.32 6.65 -5.40
C GLN A 108 -10.75 6.68 -4.83
N ARG A 109 -10.97 7.51 -3.82
CA ARG A 109 -12.28 7.87 -3.28
C ARG A 109 -12.82 9.15 -3.90
#